data_AF-A0A3G8H2V2-F1
#
_entry.id   AF-A0A3G8H2V2-F1
#
_cell.length_a   1.000
_cell.length_b   1.000
_cell.length_c   1.000
_cell.angle_alpha   90.00
_cell.angle_beta   90.00
_cell.angle_gamma   90.00
#
_symmetry.space_group_name_H-M   'P 1'
#
loop_
_entity.id
_entity.type
_entity.pdbx_description
1 polymer ?
#
loop_
_entity_poly.entity_id
_entity_poly.type
_entity_poly.pdbx_seq_one_letter_code
_entity_poly.pdbx_strand_id
1 'polypeptide(L)'
;MPEANATLQTDLAEAQSLAEAGRFDAALDAYRRILDTDESCTLAWYRKGLLHRHNGETRLAMVALRRCISLSATDPWPRFQLAQMLWSTGIARRWEALRLFTSAFELDPHCAEFRLNLGNALASMQMLGRAAHILAPLPASLPSWWAAARDNAIAAWRAARHEARQRLAARRHADGERSTLPDTLRLAGLLGQIGKHRAAGSIARTVMRQHPHTWEAFAIHADVLARDTGPAAAVAFLDSIRWLFGGQAAFEIATARLRYEVGENDVAWRLLTPALRRVSQESRALASSVLLALNEGELLLEHCREWMHDAPDDTAPFMFALAAQHASGRLQTFREGTGARHVDGGVPAATTLVQFWDTPSPPPEVMDAMSSWSAMNPGLRHIVFDDASARAYILDRYGEEAGASYDWCHHPAMKSDVFRIAYLASDGGIYVDADEYCRRPLAPILHALASVELVAARSADVAPYLYNAFLAARPRSDIVGRVLEQLLAQLARARRAGVRLDIWHATGPGILTRAVSHLLMSEPDACARVLLLTKGQYESFSEERDTMAYKQSTQGNWRLSDRAAP
;
A
#
# COMPACT_ATOMS: atom_id res chain seq x y z
N MET A 1 -28.50 33.50 11.28
CA MET A 1 -28.27 32.48 10.22
C MET A 1 -27.06 32.83 9.34
N PRO A 2 -26.88 34.07 8.83
CA PRO A 2 -25.68 34.42 8.04
C PRO A 2 -24.39 34.42 8.87
N GLU A 3 -24.42 34.97 10.09
CA GLU A 3 -23.25 35.05 10.98
C GLU A 3 -22.76 33.67 11.43
N ALA A 4 -23.66 32.77 11.85
CA ALA A 4 -23.30 31.41 12.25
C ALA A 4 -22.65 30.60 11.11
N ASN A 5 -23.09 30.82 9.87
CA ASN A 5 -22.50 30.18 8.68
C ASN A 5 -21.12 30.77 8.35
N ALA A 6 -20.95 32.10 8.51
CA ALA A 6 -19.66 32.76 8.33
C ALA A 6 -18.62 32.34 9.39
N THR A 7 -19.04 32.17 10.65
CA THR A 7 -18.18 31.66 11.72
C THR A 7 -17.74 30.22 11.43
N LEU A 8 -18.66 29.32 11.07
CA LEU A 8 -18.32 27.93 10.73
C LEU A 8 -17.33 27.83 9.55
N GLN A 9 -17.51 28.65 8.51
CA GLN A 9 -16.58 28.70 7.38
C GLN A 9 -15.18 29.16 7.80
N THR A 10 -15.10 30.15 8.69
CA THR A 10 -13.84 30.66 9.24
C THR A 10 -13.14 29.59 10.07
N ASP A 11 -13.87 28.91 10.97
CA ASP A 11 -13.32 27.86 11.83
C ASP A 11 -12.83 26.66 10.99
N LEU A 12 -13.58 26.27 9.95
CA LEU A 12 -13.18 25.21 9.01
C LEU A 12 -11.93 25.59 8.22
N ALA A 13 -11.77 26.86 7.85
CA ALA A 13 -10.58 27.36 7.15
C ALA A 13 -9.36 27.41 8.08
N GLU A 14 -9.54 27.82 9.35
CA GLU A 14 -8.49 27.76 10.36
C GLU A 14 -8.01 26.31 10.58
N ALA A 15 -8.95 25.37 10.82
CA ALA A 15 -8.62 23.97 11.01
C ALA A 15 -7.87 23.37 9.82
N GLN A 16 -8.29 23.72 8.60
CA GLN A 16 -7.60 23.31 7.37
C GLN A 16 -6.20 23.90 7.25
N SER A 17 -6.04 25.20 7.54
CA SER A 17 -4.74 25.87 7.50
C SER A 17 -3.76 25.25 8.50
N LEU A 18 -4.23 24.90 9.70
CA LEU A 18 -3.45 24.18 10.70
C LEU A 18 -3.00 22.80 10.19
N ALA A 19 -3.89 22.08 9.51
CA ALA A 19 -3.58 20.78 8.92
C ALA A 19 -2.53 20.92 7.80
N GLU A 20 -2.69 21.88 6.89
CA GLU A 20 -1.73 22.14 5.80
C GLU A 20 -0.36 22.58 6.33
N ALA A 21 -0.32 23.27 7.47
CA ALA A 21 0.92 23.63 8.17
C ALA A 21 1.56 22.46 8.94
N GLY A 22 0.97 21.25 8.92
CA GLY A 22 1.47 20.08 9.65
C GLY A 22 1.16 20.09 11.16
N ARG A 23 0.39 21.06 11.65
CA ARG A 23 0.01 21.20 13.07
C ARG A 23 -1.19 20.32 13.41
N PHE A 24 -1.02 19.01 13.30
CA PHE A 24 -2.12 18.04 13.32
C PHE A 24 -2.91 17.99 14.61
N ASP A 25 -2.26 18.05 15.77
CA ASP A 25 -2.97 18.07 17.07
C ASP A 25 -3.88 19.30 17.19
N ALA A 26 -3.37 20.47 16.78
CA ALA A 26 -4.14 21.72 16.80
C ALA A 26 -5.30 21.69 15.80
N ALA A 27 -5.10 21.11 14.61
CA ALA A 27 -6.15 20.92 13.62
C ALA A 27 -7.25 19.96 14.12
N LEU A 28 -6.87 18.84 14.75
CA LEU A 28 -7.82 17.91 15.36
C LEU A 28 -8.64 18.56 16.48
N ASP A 29 -8.01 19.40 17.32
CA ASP A 29 -8.69 20.19 18.33
C ASP A 29 -9.64 21.23 17.73
N ALA A 30 -9.26 21.88 16.63
CA ALA A 30 -10.14 22.79 15.91
C ALA A 30 -11.37 22.07 15.34
N TYR A 31 -11.19 20.92 14.68
CA TYR A 31 -12.32 20.10 14.22
C TYR A 31 -13.19 19.59 15.37
N ARG A 32 -12.61 19.27 16.53
CA ARG A 32 -13.38 18.90 17.72
C ARG A 32 -14.29 20.04 18.17
N ARG A 33 -13.77 21.27 18.29
CA ARG A 33 -14.59 22.45 18.67
C ARG A 33 -15.75 22.71 17.69
N ILE A 34 -15.50 22.55 16.39
CA ILE A 34 -16.54 22.65 15.36
C ILE A 34 -17.63 21.61 15.62
N LEU A 35 -17.24 20.35 15.86
CA LEU A 35 -18.17 19.24 16.08
C LEU A 35 -18.88 19.30 17.45
N ASP A 36 -18.28 19.92 18.46
CA ASP A 36 -18.93 20.20 19.74
C ASP A 36 -20.07 21.23 19.59
N THR A 37 -19.97 22.11 18.57
CA THR A 37 -20.98 23.12 18.25
C THR A 37 -22.03 22.60 17.26
N ASP A 38 -21.60 21.87 16.23
CA ASP A 38 -22.45 21.23 15.24
C ASP A 38 -21.95 19.82 14.90
N GLU A 39 -22.50 18.82 15.58
CA GLU A 39 -22.16 17.41 15.38
C GLU A 39 -22.59 16.89 13.99
N SER A 40 -23.48 17.61 13.30
CA SER A 40 -23.98 17.25 11.97
C SER A 40 -23.10 17.77 10.83
N CYS A 41 -22.06 18.57 11.14
CA CYS A 41 -21.15 19.14 10.16
C CYS A 41 -20.37 18.04 9.40
N THR A 42 -20.87 17.66 8.22
CA THR A 42 -20.32 16.57 7.41
C THR A 42 -18.90 16.87 6.91
N LEU A 43 -18.62 18.12 6.56
CA LEU A 43 -17.30 18.57 6.10
C LEU A 43 -16.25 18.48 7.22
N ALA A 44 -16.60 18.80 8.47
CA ALA A 44 -15.70 18.65 9.61
C ALA A 44 -15.38 17.17 9.86
N TRP A 45 -16.38 16.28 9.84
CA TRP A 45 -16.15 14.83 9.93
C TRP A 45 -15.28 14.30 8.79
N TYR A 46 -15.52 14.75 7.56
CA TYR A 46 -14.73 14.35 6.39
C TYR A 46 -13.26 14.77 6.53
N ARG A 47 -13.00 16.06 6.79
CA ARG A 47 -11.64 16.59 6.93
C ARG A 47 -10.91 16.00 8.13
N LYS A 48 -11.59 15.81 9.26
CA LYS A 48 -11.05 15.08 10.43
C LYS A 48 -10.68 13.63 10.07
N GLY A 49 -11.51 12.95 9.28
CA GLY A 49 -11.23 11.60 8.80
C GLY A 49 -10.02 11.53 7.88
N LEU A 50 -9.89 12.47 6.93
CA LEU A 50 -8.69 12.60 6.09
C LEU A 50 -7.45 12.88 6.94
N LEU A 51 -7.53 13.81 7.89
CA LEU A 51 -6.43 14.15 8.78
C LEU A 51 -5.94 12.94 9.59
N HIS A 52 -6.86 12.16 10.19
CA HIS A 52 -6.51 10.90 10.84
C HIS A 52 -5.85 9.90 9.88
N ARG A 53 -6.33 9.79 8.63
CA ARG A 53 -5.71 8.91 7.62
C ARG A 53 -4.28 9.36 7.30
N HIS A 54 -4.09 10.64 7.05
CA HIS A 54 -2.77 11.23 6.79
C HIS A 54 -1.82 11.04 7.97
N ASN A 55 -2.35 11.03 9.21
CA ASN A 55 -1.59 10.72 10.43
C ASN A 55 -1.36 9.21 10.68
N GLY A 56 -1.84 8.33 9.79
CA GLY A 56 -1.74 6.88 9.96
C GLY A 56 -2.69 6.29 11.00
N GLU A 57 -3.59 7.09 11.57
CA GLU A 57 -4.59 6.70 12.57
C GLU A 57 -5.81 6.05 11.91
N THR A 58 -5.56 4.95 11.20
CA THR A 58 -6.51 4.27 10.31
C THR A 58 -7.87 4.03 10.97
N ARG A 59 -7.90 3.56 12.22
CA ARG A 59 -9.16 3.28 12.93
C ARG A 59 -9.98 4.54 13.18
N LEU A 60 -9.35 5.63 13.61
CA LEU A 60 -10.03 6.90 13.88
C LEU A 60 -10.53 7.54 12.58
N ALA A 61 -9.74 7.45 11.50
CA ALA A 61 -10.13 7.87 10.17
C ALA A 61 -11.39 7.14 9.69
N MET A 62 -11.43 5.82 9.83
CA MET A 62 -12.61 5.02 9.47
C MET A 62 -13.86 5.42 10.26
N VAL A 63 -13.74 5.68 11.57
CA VAL A 63 -14.86 6.13 12.41
C VAL A 63 -15.40 7.48 11.91
N ALA A 64 -14.52 8.46 11.68
CA ALA A 64 -14.92 9.78 11.21
C ALA A 64 -15.56 9.74 9.82
N LEU A 65 -14.99 8.96 8.88
CA LEU A 65 -15.56 8.79 7.54
C LEU A 65 -16.92 8.09 7.58
N ARG A 66 -17.10 7.05 8.41
CA ARG A 66 -18.41 6.40 8.60
C ARG A 66 -19.45 7.36 9.16
N ARG A 67 -19.05 8.22 10.12
CA ARG A 67 -19.94 9.26 10.65
C ARG A 67 -20.34 10.25 9.56
N CYS A 68 -19.39 10.72 8.75
CA CYS A 68 -19.66 11.56 7.59
C CYS A 68 -20.67 10.91 6.61
N ILE A 69 -20.46 9.64 6.24
CA ILE A 69 -21.35 8.87 5.36
C ILE A 69 -22.75 8.73 5.96
N SER A 70 -22.88 8.56 7.28
CA SER A 70 -24.18 8.45 7.96
C SER A 70 -24.97 9.76 7.95
N LEU A 71 -24.28 10.90 7.89
CA LEU A 71 -24.87 12.23 7.88
C LEU A 71 -25.10 12.75 6.44
N SER A 72 -24.29 12.30 5.47
CA SER A 72 -24.41 12.66 4.05
C SER A 72 -24.63 11.44 3.15
N ALA A 73 -25.85 11.35 2.62
CA ALA A 73 -26.20 10.30 1.66
C ALA A 73 -25.66 10.56 0.23
N THR A 74 -25.35 11.82 -0.11
CA THR A 74 -25.12 12.23 -1.50
C THR A 74 -23.67 12.50 -1.87
N ASP A 75 -22.77 12.66 -0.89
CA ASP A 75 -21.36 12.91 -1.18
C ASP A 75 -20.61 11.59 -1.49
N PRO A 76 -20.04 11.42 -2.70
CA PRO A 76 -19.29 10.22 -3.05
C PRO A 76 -17.90 10.14 -2.39
N TRP A 77 -17.29 11.27 -2.02
CA TRP A 77 -15.88 11.30 -1.60
C TRP A 77 -15.61 10.56 -0.29
N PRO A 78 -16.37 10.74 0.80
CA PRO A 78 -16.17 9.98 2.04
C PRO A 78 -16.25 8.46 1.81
N ARG A 79 -17.15 8.01 0.91
CA ARG A 79 -17.29 6.60 0.53
C ARG A 79 -16.06 6.10 -0.19
N PHE A 80 -15.59 6.86 -1.19
CA PHE A 80 -14.40 6.56 -1.96
C PHE A 80 -13.15 6.48 -1.06
N GLN A 81 -12.96 7.44 -0.15
CA GLN A 81 -11.83 7.46 0.77
C GLN A 81 -11.85 6.27 1.74
N LEU A 82 -13.02 5.95 2.31
CA LEU A 82 -13.16 4.78 3.18
C LEU A 82 -12.94 3.46 2.40
N ALA A 83 -13.41 3.39 1.15
CA ALA A 83 -13.20 2.23 0.28
C ALA A 83 -11.72 2.01 0.01
N GLN A 84 -10.97 3.05 -0.34
CA GLN A 84 -9.52 2.99 -0.53
C GLN A 84 -8.83 2.48 0.73
N MET A 85 -9.15 3.04 1.90
CA MET A 85 -8.55 2.59 3.16
C MET A 85 -8.83 1.12 3.44
N LEU A 86 -10.06 0.66 3.26
CA LEU A 86 -10.43 -0.74 3.42
C LEU A 86 -9.78 -1.65 2.38
N TRP A 87 -9.36 -1.11 1.23
CA TRP A 87 -8.72 -1.83 0.14
C TRP A 87 -7.21 -1.93 0.29
N SER A 88 -6.55 -0.85 0.72
CA SER A 88 -5.09 -0.71 0.71
C SER A 88 -4.42 -0.95 2.06
N THR A 89 -5.15 -0.87 3.17
CA THR A 89 -4.58 -1.11 4.50
C THR A 89 -4.52 -2.58 4.85
N GLY A 90 -3.65 -2.92 5.81
CA GLY A 90 -3.52 -4.27 6.36
C GLY A 90 -4.80 -4.87 6.91
N ILE A 91 -5.91 -4.12 7.06
CA ILE A 91 -7.23 -4.62 7.51
C ILE A 91 -8.11 -5.09 6.32
N ALA A 92 -7.79 -4.80 5.06
CA ALA A 92 -8.33 -5.45 3.85
C ALA A 92 -9.76 -6.08 3.89
N ARG A 93 -10.85 -5.31 4.11
CA ARG A 93 -12.25 -5.81 3.97
C ARG A 93 -12.77 -5.53 2.56
N ARG A 94 -12.46 -6.42 1.63
CA ARG A 94 -12.65 -6.21 0.18
C ARG A 94 -14.12 -6.10 -0.22
N TRP A 95 -15.02 -6.85 0.42
CA TRP A 95 -16.46 -6.78 0.10
C TRP A 95 -17.07 -5.46 0.54
N GLU A 96 -16.68 -4.95 1.70
CA GLU A 96 -17.13 -3.65 2.18
C GLU A 96 -16.58 -2.52 1.30
N ALA A 97 -15.29 -2.56 0.98
CA ALA A 97 -14.65 -1.63 0.05
C ALA A 97 -15.36 -1.63 -1.32
N LEU A 98 -15.67 -2.81 -1.88
CA LEU A 98 -16.37 -2.93 -3.15
C LEU A 98 -17.75 -2.27 -3.12
N ARG A 99 -18.53 -2.43 -2.05
CA ARG A 99 -19.82 -1.75 -1.88
C ARG A 99 -19.66 -0.24 -1.86
N LEU A 100 -18.65 0.27 -1.14
CA LEU A 100 -18.39 1.71 -1.03
C LEU A 100 -17.89 2.30 -2.36
N PHE A 101 -17.01 1.62 -3.08
CA PHE A 101 -16.62 2.02 -4.44
C PHE A 101 -17.81 2.04 -5.40
N THR A 102 -18.67 1.01 -5.31
CA THR A 102 -19.91 0.97 -6.12
C THR A 102 -20.80 2.16 -5.81
N SER A 103 -21.02 2.45 -4.53
CA SER A 103 -21.83 3.59 -4.10
C SER A 103 -21.25 4.94 -4.52
N ALA A 104 -19.93 5.14 -4.43
CA ALA A 104 -19.28 6.36 -4.92
C ALA A 104 -19.45 6.54 -6.43
N PHE A 105 -19.29 5.45 -7.20
CA PHE A 105 -19.51 5.44 -8.65
C PHE A 105 -20.98 5.69 -9.04
N GLU A 106 -21.95 5.17 -8.28
CA GLU A 106 -23.37 5.39 -8.55
C GLU A 106 -23.79 6.85 -8.30
N LEU A 107 -23.17 7.50 -7.31
CA LEU A 107 -23.39 8.91 -6.99
C LEU A 107 -22.76 9.84 -8.05
N ASP A 108 -21.59 9.49 -8.59
CA ASP A 108 -20.98 10.19 -9.73
C ASP A 108 -20.38 9.21 -10.76
N PRO A 109 -21.19 8.80 -11.76
CA PRO A 109 -20.75 7.88 -12.81
C PRO A 109 -19.77 8.48 -13.83
N HIS A 110 -19.60 9.80 -13.83
CA HIS A 110 -18.75 10.55 -14.76
C HIS A 110 -17.32 10.72 -14.22
N CYS A 111 -17.12 10.59 -12.91
CA CYS A 111 -15.79 10.55 -12.31
C CYS A 111 -15.00 9.32 -12.78
N ALA A 112 -14.00 9.56 -13.62
CA ALA A 112 -13.14 8.50 -14.16
C ALA A 112 -12.32 7.80 -13.08
N GLU A 113 -11.96 8.49 -12.00
CA GLU A 113 -11.23 7.92 -10.86
C GLU A 113 -12.08 6.88 -10.12
N PHE A 114 -13.36 7.17 -9.84
CA PHE A 114 -14.26 6.20 -9.19
C PHE A 114 -14.49 4.98 -10.07
N ARG A 115 -14.67 5.20 -11.37
CA ARG A 115 -14.82 4.13 -12.36
C ARG A 115 -13.60 3.22 -12.42
N LEU A 116 -12.39 3.79 -12.48
CA LEU A 116 -11.15 3.05 -12.54
C LEU A 116 -10.94 2.21 -11.28
N ASN A 117 -11.08 2.82 -10.10
CA ASN A 117 -10.86 2.14 -8.83
C ASN A 117 -11.89 1.02 -8.60
N LEU A 118 -13.17 1.24 -8.93
CA LEU A 118 -14.18 0.19 -8.90
C LEU A 118 -13.83 -0.96 -9.86
N GLY A 119 -13.41 -0.64 -11.08
CA GLY A 119 -12.98 -1.64 -12.06
C GLY A 119 -11.79 -2.47 -11.60
N ASN A 120 -10.78 -1.83 -11.02
CA ASN A 120 -9.60 -2.50 -10.44
C ASN A 120 -9.96 -3.38 -9.25
N ALA A 121 -10.87 -2.91 -8.38
CA ALA A 121 -11.37 -3.69 -7.27
C ALA A 121 -12.11 -4.95 -7.75
N LEU A 122 -13.00 -4.80 -8.73
CA LEU A 122 -13.71 -5.92 -9.36
C LEU A 122 -12.75 -6.92 -10.02
N ALA A 123 -11.73 -6.43 -10.75
CA ALA A 123 -10.74 -7.28 -11.41
C ALA A 123 -9.94 -8.09 -10.38
N SER A 124 -9.51 -7.45 -9.29
CA SER A 124 -8.76 -8.10 -8.20
C SER A 124 -9.58 -9.16 -7.46
N MET A 125 -10.92 -9.00 -7.39
CA MET A 125 -11.85 -10.00 -6.86
C MET A 125 -12.28 -11.05 -7.89
N GLN A 126 -11.61 -11.12 -9.05
CA GLN A 126 -11.90 -12.04 -10.15
C GLN A 126 -13.32 -11.88 -10.73
N MET A 127 -13.95 -10.72 -10.55
CA MET A 127 -15.25 -10.37 -11.14
C MET A 127 -15.06 -9.77 -12.54
N LEU A 128 -14.33 -10.49 -13.40
CA LEU A 128 -13.83 -10.03 -14.70
C LEU A 128 -14.92 -9.47 -15.61
N GLY A 129 -16.11 -10.09 -15.62
CA GLY A 129 -17.24 -9.62 -16.42
C GLY A 129 -17.71 -8.22 -16.03
N ARG A 130 -17.81 -7.95 -14.72
CA ARG A 130 -18.20 -6.62 -14.22
C ARG A 130 -17.05 -5.61 -14.38
N ALA A 131 -15.82 -6.03 -14.11
CA ALA A 131 -14.64 -5.18 -14.28
C ALA A 131 -14.52 -4.65 -15.71
N ALA A 132 -14.57 -5.55 -16.71
CA ALA A 132 -14.51 -5.19 -18.12
C ALA A 132 -15.68 -4.27 -18.52
N HIS A 133 -16.89 -4.51 -18.00
CA HIS A 133 -18.04 -3.66 -18.28
C HIS A 133 -17.87 -2.23 -17.72
N ILE A 134 -17.43 -2.09 -16.47
CA ILE A 134 -17.24 -0.80 -15.81
C ILE A 134 -16.12 0.01 -16.48
N LEU A 135 -15.03 -0.66 -16.86
CA LEU A 135 -13.83 -0.02 -17.41
C LEU A 135 -13.95 0.28 -18.92
N ALA A 136 -14.76 -0.46 -19.70
CA ALA A 136 -14.85 -0.30 -21.15
C ALA A 136 -15.15 1.14 -21.65
N PRO A 137 -15.97 1.96 -20.98
CA PRO A 137 -16.23 3.34 -21.41
C PRO A 137 -15.06 4.31 -21.20
N LEU A 138 -14.00 3.93 -20.47
CA LEU A 138 -12.84 4.78 -20.27
C LEU A 138 -12.11 5.01 -21.61
N PRO A 139 -11.80 6.26 -22.00
CA PRO A 139 -11.21 6.55 -23.30
C PRO A 139 -9.75 6.09 -23.42
N ALA A 140 -9.26 5.89 -24.64
CA ALA A 140 -7.86 5.50 -24.89
C ALA A 140 -6.85 6.64 -24.59
N SER A 141 -7.31 7.88 -24.56
CA SER A 141 -6.51 9.08 -24.29
C SER A 141 -6.17 9.29 -22.80
N LEU A 142 -6.54 8.36 -21.92
CA LEU A 142 -6.20 8.44 -20.50
C LEU A 142 -4.70 8.28 -20.28
N PRO A 143 -4.18 8.69 -19.09
CA PRO A 143 -2.82 8.33 -18.68
C PRO A 143 -2.55 6.85 -18.94
N SER A 144 -1.35 6.53 -19.45
CA SER A 144 -0.99 5.21 -19.97
C SER A 144 -1.31 4.07 -18.99
N TRP A 145 -1.18 4.32 -17.68
CA TRP A 145 -1.47 3.33 -16.64
C TRP A 145 -2.98 3.07 -16.42
N TRP A 146 -3.86 4.04 -16.69
CA TRP A 146 -5.33 3.85 -16.66
C TRP A 146 -5.77 3.00 -17.86
N ALA A 147 -5.23 3.32 -19.04
CA ALA A 147 -5.48 2.55 -20.26
C ALA A 147 -5.04 1.08 -20.09
N ALA A 148 -3.85 0.85 -19.51
CA ALA A 148 -3.36 -0.49 -19.21
C ALA A 148 -4.28 -1.28 -18.26
N ALA A 149 -4.76 -0.65 -17.18
CA ALA A 149 -5.68 -1.29 -16.24
C ALA A 149 -7.00 -1.71 -16.91
N ARG A 150 -7.59 -0.83 -17.74
CA ARG A 150 -8.76 -1.15 -18.57
C ARG A 150 -8.47 -2.32 -19.51
N ASP A 151 -7.39 -2.24 -20.27
CA ASP A 151 -7.09 -3.19 -21.34
C ASP A 151 -6.77 -4.57 -20.76
N ASN A 152 -6.05 -4.63 -19.64
CA ASN A 152 -5.79 -5.87 -18.90
C ASN A 152 -7.09 -6.52 -18.40
N ALA A 153 -8.01 -5.75 -17.82
CA ALA A 153 -9.28 -6.28 -17.35
C ALA A 153 -10.14 -6.83 -18.52
N ILE A 154 -10.17 -6.12 -19.66
CA ILE A 154 -10.88 -6.55 -20.86
C ILE A 154 -10.24 -7.81 -21.46
N ALA A 155 -8.91 -7.85 -21.53
CA ALA A 155 -8.16 -9.01 -22.03
C ALA A 155 -8.38 -10.24 -21.15
N ALA A 156 -8.29 -10.10 -19.83
CA ALA A 156 -8.56 -11.17 -18.87
C ALA A 156 -10.00 -11.72 -19.02
N TRP A 157 -10.99 -10.83 -19.11
CA TRP A 157 -12.38 -11.24 -19.36
C TRP A 157 -12.55 -11.98 -20.70
N ARG A 158 -11.93 -11.48 -21.78
CA ARG A 158 -11.98 -12.13 -23.10
C ARG A 158 -11.34 -13.52 -23.07
N ALA A 159 -10.18 -13.65 -22.43
CA ALA A 159 -9.48 -14.92 -22.27
C ALA A 159 -10.34 -15.93 -21.48
N ALA A 160 -10.87 -15.53 -20.32
CA ALA A 160 -11.73 -16.39 -19.50
C ALA A 160 -13.01 -16.81 -20.26
N ARG A 161 -13.62 -15.89 -21.02
CA ARG A 161 -14.80 -16.18 -21.85
C ARG A 161 -14.48 -17.11 -23.00
N HIS A 162 -13.32 -16.96 -23.64
CA HIS A 162 -12.86 -17.85 -24.70
C HIS A 162 -12.60 -19.26 -24.17
N GLU A 163 -11.88 -19.37 -23.05
CA GLU A 163 -11.59 -20.64 -22.37
C GLU A 163 -12.89 -21.37 -21.97
N ALA A 164 -13.87 -20.65 -21.40
CA ALA A 164 -15.17 -21.21 -21.03
C ALA A 164 -15.94 -21.75 -22.26
N ARG A 165 -15.88 -21.04 -23.40
CA ARG A 165 -16.52 -21.49 -24.65
C ARG A 165 -15.89 -22.75 -25.21
N GLN A 166 -14.56 -22.84 -25.24
CA GLN A 166 -13.86 -24.04 -25.70
C GLN A 166 -14.27 -25.25 -24.86
N ARG A 167 -14.33 -25.11 -23.54
CA ARG A 167 -14.77 -26.18 -22.63
C ARG A 167 -16.24 -26.57 -22.82
N LEU A 168 -17.12 -25.60 -23.08
CA LEU A 168 -18.51 -25.89 -23.42
C LEU A 168 -18.66 -26.59 -24.77
N ALA A 169 -17.84 -26.26 -25.76
CA ALA A 169 -17.84 -26.91 -27.07
C ALA A 169 -17.32 -28.35 -26.97
N ALA A 170 -16.20 -28.58 -26.28
CA ALA A 170 -15.65 -29.92 -26.05
C ALA A 170 -16.69 -30.86 -25.41
N ARG A 171 -17.50 -30.37 -24.47
CA ARG A 171 -18.60 -31.12 -23.85
C ARG A 171 -19.72 -31.52 -24.80
N ARG A 172 -19.96 -30.77 -25.88
CA ARG A 172 -21.02 -31.06 -26.85
C ARG A 172 -20.57 -32.06 -27.92
N HIS A 173 -19.27 -32.10 -28.22
CA HIS A 173 -18.68 -32.95 -29.26
C HIS A 173 -18.12 -34.27 -28.73
N ALA A 174 -17.97 -34.42 -27.42
CA ALA A 174 -17.60 -35.70 -26.82
C ALA A 174 -18.78 -36.69 -26.89
N ASP A 175 -18.78 -37.56 -27.90
CA ASP A 175 -19.65 -38.75 -28.03
C ASP A 175 -19.30 -39.81 -26.95
N GLY A 176 -19.40 -39.44 -25.67
CA GLY A 176 -19.23 -40.36 -24.54
C GLY A 176 -17.97 -40.19 -23.70
N GLU A 177 -17.00 -39.35 -24.08
CA GLU A 177 -15.92 -38.94 -23.16
C GLU A 177 -16.47 -37.96 -22.11
N ARG A 178 -16.72 -38.46 -20.89
CA ARG A 178 -17.13 -37.61 -19.76
C ARG A 178 -16.10 -36.50 -19.57
N SER A 179 -16.55 -35.24 -19.68
CA SER A 179 -15.79 -34.08 -19.20
C SER A 179 -15.25 -34.39 -17.80
N THR A 180 -13.94 -34.26 -17.63
CA THR A 180 -13.29 -34.60 -16.36
C THR A 180 -13.83 -33.71 -15.24
N LEU A 181 -13.78 -34.19 -14.00
CA LEU A 181 -14.17 -33.40 -12.83
C LEU A 181 -13.36 -32.07 -12.75
N PRO A 182 -12.02 -32.07 -12.92
CA PRO A 182 -11.24 -30.82 -13.00
C PRO A 182 -11.73 -29.84 -14.07
N ASP A 183 -12.05 -30.32 -15.29
CA ASP A 183 -12.55 -29.45 -16.36
C ASP A 183 -13.92 -28.86 -16.03
N THR A 184 -14.76 -29.65 -15.36
CA THR A 184 -16.08 -29.23 -14.88
C THR A 184 -15.97 -28.09 -13.87
N LEU A 185 -15.08 -28.26 -12.88
CA LEU A 185 -14.81 -27.27 -11.84
C LEU A 185 -14.20 -26.00 -12.44
N ARG A 186 -13.21 -26.13 -13.33
CA ARG A 186 -12.61 -25.00 -14.05
C ARG A 186 -13.65 -24.22 -14.84
N LEU A 187 -14.53 -24.90 -15.57
CA LEU A 187 -15.63 -24.27 -16.30
C LEU A 187 -16.56 -23.50 -15.36
N ALA A 188 -16.96 -24.10 -14.22
CA ALA A 188 -17.82 -23.43 -13.24
C ALA A 188 -17.15 -22.16 -12.68
N GLY A 189 -15.86 -22.22 -12.34
CA GLY A 189 -15.08 -21.06 -11.91
C GLY A 189 -15.04 -19.95 -12.96
N LEU A 190 -14.70 -20.28 -14.21
CA LEU A 190 -14.67 -19.30 -15.32
C LEU A 190 -16.04 -18.66 -15.54
N LEU A 191 -17.11 -19.45 -15.51
CA LEU A 191 -18.48 -18.93 -15.62
C LEU A 191 -18.81 -17.97 -14.48
N GLY A 192 -18.35 -18.25 -13.26
CA GLY A 192 -18.45 -17.33 -12.13
C GLY A 192 -17.74 -16.00 -12.41
N GLN A 193 -16.48 -16.06 -12.83
CA GLN A 193 -15.66 -14.86 -13.09
C GLN A 193 -16.23 -13.95 -14.19
N ILE A 194 -16.81 -14.53 -15.25
CA ILE A 194 -17.41 -13.76 -16.36
C ILE A 194 -18.86 -13.33 -16.09
N GLY A 195 -19.38 -13.54 -14.87
CA GLY A 195 -20.72 -13.09 -14.46
C GLY A 195 -21.88 -14.03 -14.81
N LYS A 196 -21.61 -15.28 -15.19
CA LYS A 196 -22.62 -16.32 -15.47
C LYS A 196 -22.92 -17.16 -14.22
N HIS A 197 -23.26 -16.47 -13.12
CA HIS A 197 -23.42 -17.04 -11.78
C HIS A 197 -24.46 -18.17 -11.71
N ARG A 198 -25.62 -18.03 -12.38
CA ARG A 198 -26.64 -19.10 -12.45
C ARG A 198 -26.10 -20.40 -13.02
N ALA A 199 -25.30 -20.32 -14.09
CA ALA A 199 -24.70 -21.49 -14.74
C ALA A 199 -23.59 -22.09 -13.87
N ALA A 200 -22.71 -21.24 -13.33
CA ALA A 200 -21.66 -21.65 -12.40
C ALA A 200 -22.23 -22.40 -11.18
N GLY A 201 -23.23 -21.81 -10.52
CA GLY A 201 -23.90 -22.42 -9.37
C GLY A 201 -24.66 -23.70 -9.72
N SER A 202 -25.24 -23.80 -10.92
CA SER A 202 -25.89 -25.04 -11.38
C SER A 202 -24.89 -26.19 -11.54
N ILE A 203 -23.73 -25.91 -12.16
CA ILE A 203 -22.65 -26.90 -12.30
C ILE A 203 -22.11 -27.28 -10.92
N ALA A 204 -21.80 -26.30 -10.06
CA ALA A 204 -21.31 -26.53 -8.71
C ALA A 204 -22.26 -27.44 -7.90
N ARG A 205 -23.57 -27.14 -7.87
CA ARG A 205 -24.56 -27.99 -7.19
C ARG A 205 -24.67 -29.40 -7.78
N THR A 206 -24.45 -29.55 -9.08
CA THR A 206 -24.45 -30.88 -9.72
C THR A 206 -23.24 -31.69 -9.27
N VAL A 207 -22.05 -31.07 -9.25
CA VAL A 207 -20.83 -31.69 -8.74
C VAL A 207 -20.96 -32.01 -7.26
N MET A 208 -21.49 -31.12 -6.42
CA MET A 208 -21.73 -31.37 -5.00
C MET A 208 -22.60 -32.61 -4.75
N ARG A 209 -23.60 -32.88 -5.60
CA ARG A 209 -24.44 -34.09 -5.50
C ARG A 209 -23.72 -35.35 -5.96
N GLN A 210 -22.91 -35.26 -7.01
CA GLN A 210 -22.21 -36.42 -7.60
C GLN A 210 -20.91 -36.77 -6.87
N HIS A 211 -20.26 -35.77 -6.28
CA HIS A 211 -18.96 -35.83 -5.63
C HIS A 211 -19.00 -35.01 -4.32
N PRO A 212 -19.70 -35.50 -3.28
CA PRO A 212 -19.95 -34.73 -2.06
C PRO A 212 -18.70 -34.36 -1.27
N HIS A 213 -17.57 -35.03 -1.50
CA HIS A 213 -16.30 -34.75 -0.81
C HIS A 213 -15.36 -33.82 -1.59
N THR A 214 -15.81 -33.23 -2.71
CA THR A 214 -15.02 -32.31 -3.53
C THR A 214 -15.21 -30.87 -3.07
N TRP A 215 -14.33 -30.40 -2.18
CA TRP A 215 -14.36 -29.05 -1.59
C TRP A 215 -14.49 -27.94 -2.64
N GLU A 216 -13.79 -28.06 -3.78
CA GLU A 216 -13.74 -27.05 -4.84
C GLU A 216 -15.14 -26.69 -5.37
N ALA A 217 -16.06 -27.66 -5.43
CA ALA A 217 -17.44 -27.41 -5.86
C ALA A 217 -18.20 -26.52 -4.85
N PHE A 218 -17.99 -26.76 -3.55
CA PHE A 218 -18.59 -25.97 -2.48
C PHE A 218 -17.95 -24.57 -2.41
N ALA A 219 -16.64 -24.47 -2.59
CA ALA A 219 -15.93 -23.19 -2.66
C ALA A 219 -16.45 -22.32 -3.82
N ILE A 220 -16.63 -22.89 -5.02
CA ILE A 220 -17.23 -22.19 -6.16
C ILE A 220 -18.66 -21.76 -5.85
N HIS A 221 -19.45 -22.61 -5.18
CA HIS A 221 -20.82 -22.23 -4.82
C HIS A 221 -20.86 -21.10 -3.80
N ALA A 222 -20.00 -21.13 -2.78
CA ALA A 222 -19.85 -20.07 -1.78
C ALA A 222 -19.42 -18.74 -2.42
N ASP A 223 -18.46 -18.76 -3.36
CA ASP A 223 -18.05 -17.59 -4.12
C ASP A 223 -19.21 -17.00 -4.96
N VAL A 224 -19.99 -17.86 -5.61
CA VAL A 224 -21.21 -17.44 -6.33
C VAL A 224 -22.23 -16.79 -5.37
N LEU A 225 -22.48 -17.38 -4.21
CA LEU A 225 -23.38 -16.80 -3.20
C LEU A 225 -22.87 -15.46 -2.68
N ALA A 226 -21.57 -15.34 -2.42
CA ALA A 226 -20.96 -14.09 -1.97
C ALA A 226 -21.15 -12.97 -3.01
N ARG A 227 -20.99 -13.29 -4.30
CA ARG A 227 -21.15 -12.34 -5.41
C ARG A 227 -22.60 -11.93 -5.68
N ASP A 228 -23.56 -12.85 -5.52
CA ASP A 228 -24.98 -12.60 -5.81
C ASP A 228 -25.73 -11.99 -4.62
N THR A 229 -25.41 -12.41 -3.40
CA THR A 229 -26.21 -12.10 -2.19
C THR A 229 -25.38 -11.45 -1.09
N GLY A 230 -24.05 -11.52 -1.17
CA GLY A 230 -23.13 -10.93 -0.19
C GLY A 230 -22.45 -11.98 0.69
N PRO A 231 -21.35 -11.61 1.37
CA PRO A 231 -20.49 -12.55 2.09
C PRO A 231 -21.21 -13.28 3.24
N ALA A 232 -22.19 -12.65 3.90
CA ALA A 232 -22.97 -13.28 4.96
C ALA A 232 -23.76 -14.52 4.50
N ALA A 233 -24.29 -14.51 3.27
CA ALA A 233 -24.99 -15.66 2.70
C ALA A 233 -24.03 -16.83 2.43
N ALA A 234 -22.81 -16.51 1.97
CA ALA A 234 -21.76 -17.51 1.78
C ALA A 234 -21.29 -18.10 3.12
N VAL A 235 -21.16 -17.27 4.16
CA VAL A 235 -20.86 -17.73 5.53
C VAL A 235 -21.91 -18.72 6.03
N ALA A 236 -23.20 -18.37 5.95
CA ALA A 236 -24.28 -19.25 6.38
C ALA A 236 -24.28 -20.59 5.62
N PHE A 237 -23.97 -20.57 4.33
CA PHE A 237 -23.79 -21.79 3.55
C PHE A 237 -22.60 -22.62 4.05
N LEU A 238 -21.43 -22.01 4.29
CA LEU A 238 -20.25 -22.73 4.77
C LEU A 238 -20.47 -23.35 6.16
N ASP A 239 -21.22 -22.68 7.04
CA ASP A 239 -21.61 -23.25 8.34
C ASP A 239 -22.44 -24.51 8.19
N SER A 240 -23.39 -24.51 7.25
CA SER A 240 -24.28 -25.67 7.02
C SER A 240 -23.55 -26.92 6.55
N ILE A 241 -22.32 -26.77 6.01
CA ILE A 241 -21.48 -27.86 5.50
C ILE A 241 -20.23 -28.09 6.36
N ARG A 242 -20.09 -27.40 7.50
CA ARG A 242 -18.90 -27.53 8.38
C ARG A 242 -18.69 -28.97 8.86
N TRP A 243 -19.76 -29.73 9.05
CA TRP A 243 -19.67 -31.15 9.42
C TRP A 243 -18.97 -32.03 8.36
N LEU A 244 -18.91 -31.57 7.11
CA LEU A 244 -18.35 -32.32 5.98
C LEU A 244 -16.88 -31.97 5.70
N PHE A 245 -16.51 -30.70 5.89
CA PHE A 245 -15.17 -30.17 5.53
C PHE A 245 -14.41 -29.54 6.69
N GLY A 246 -14.99 -29.45 7.88
CA GLY A 246 -14.36 -28.88 9.06
C GLY A 246 -13.02 -29.54 9.36
N GLY A 247 -12.02 -28.73 9.72
CA GLY A 247 -10.64 -29.17 9.93
C GLY A 247 -9.80 -29.30 8.66
N GLN A 248 -10.39 -29.23 7.45
CA GLN A 248 -9.60 -29.10 6.21
C GLN A 248 -9.09 -27.66 6.07
N ALA A 249 -7.78 -27.50 5.85
CA ALA A 249 -7.16 -26.17 5.80
C ALA A 249 -7.82 -25.24 4.76
N ALA A 250 -8.08 -25.73 3.54
CA ALA A 250 -8.70 -24.94 2.49
C ALA A 250 -10.11 -24.44 2.85
N PHE A 251 -10.90 -25.27 3.54
CA PHE A 251 -12.22 -24.90 4.05
C PHE A 251 -12.12 -23.85 5.16
N GLU A 252 -11.26 -24.07 6.15
CA GLU A 252 -11.12 -23.16 7.29
C GLU A 252 -10.59 -21.79 6.85
N ILE A 253 -9.65 -21.73 5.90
CA ILE A 253 -9.12 -20.47 5.34
C ILE A 253 -10.20 -19.71 4.58
N ALA A 254 -10.97 -20.40 3.72
CA ALA A 254 -12.05 -19.76 2.96
C ALA A 254 -13.16 -19.24 3.89
N THR A 255 -13.51 -20.02 4.92
CA THR A 255 -14.48 -19.62 5.95
C THR A 255 -13.95 -18.44 6.75
N ALA A 256 -12.70 -18.48 7.21
CA ALA A 256 -12.06 -17.40 7.95
C ALA A 256 -12.04 -16.09 7.14
N ARG A 257 -11.75 -16.16 5.84
CA ARG A 257 -11.77 -15.00 4.95
C ARG A 257 -13.15 -14.35 4.91
N LEU A 258 -14.21 -15.13 4.72
CA LEU A 258 -15.56 -14.60 4.68
C LEU A 258 -16.05 -14.09 6.05
N ARG A 259 -15.67 -14.78 7.14
CA ARG A 259 -15.93 -14.35 8.52
C ARG A 259 -15.28 -13.01 8.83
N TYR A 260 -14.04 -12.83 8.39
CA TYR A 260 -13.32 -11.57 8.50
C TYR A 260 -14.01 -10.43 7.74
N GLU A 261 -14.51 -10.71 6.54
CA GLU A 261 -15.23 -9.74 5.69
C GLU A 261 -16.56 -9.28 6.30
N VAL A 262 -17.25 -10.15 7.04
CA VAL A 262 -18.46 -9.77 7.82
C VAL A 262 -18.13 -9.20 9.20
N GLY A 263 -16.86 -9.14 9.55
CA GLY A 263 -16.35 -8.53 10.77
C GLY A 263 -16.29 -9.41 12.01
N GLU A 264 -16.43 -10.71 11.84
CA GLU A 264 -16.27 -11.70 12.90
C GLU A 264 -14.80 -12.10 13.08
N ASN A 265 -13.98 -11.11 13.47
CA ASN A 265 -12.52 -11.24 13.53
C ASN A 265 -12.07 -12.38 14.48
N ASP A 266 -12.71 -12.53 15.65
CA ASP A 266 -12.37 -13.59 16.61
C ASP A 266 -12.63 -14.99 16.05
N VAL A 267 -13.72 -15.14 15.30
CA VAL A 267 -14.07 -16.41 14.63
C VAL A 267 -13.04 -16.68 13.55
N ALA A 268 -12.74 -15.69 12.71
CA ALA A 268 -11.73 -15.81 11.66
C ALA A 268 -10.37 -16.24 12.23
N TRP A 269 -9.93 -15.64 13.34
CA TRP A 269 -8.67 -16.01 14.01
C TRP A 269 -8.67 -17.46 14.47
N ARG A 270 -9.71 -17.92 15.19
CA ARG A 270 -9.81 -19.31 15.65
C ARG A 270 -9.76 -20.34 14.54
N LEU A 271 -10.30 -20.00 13.37
CA LEU A 271 -10.26 -20.87 12.19
C LEU A 271 -8.86 -20.91 11.54
N LEU A 272 -8.12 -19.80 11.60
CA LEU A 272 -6.78 -19.68 11.04
C LEU A 272 -5.71 -20.34 11.92
N THR A 273 -5.79 -20.24 13.25
CA THR A 273 -4.72 -20.72 14.15
C THR A 273 -4.28 -22.17 13.87
N PRO A 274 -5.21 -23.16 13.71
CA PRO A 274 -4.81 -24.54 13.40
C PRO A 274 -4.32 -24.70 11.96
N ALA A 275 -4.81 -23.87 11.04
CA ALA A 275 -4.45 -23.93 9.64
C ALA A 275 -3.04 -23.39 9.39
N LEU A 276 -2.60 -22.34 10.12
CA LEU A 276 -1.36 -21.58 9.89
C LEU A 276 -0.08 -22.42 9.74
N ARG A 277 0.01 -23.59 10.39
CA ARG A 277 1.16 -24.51 10.29
C ARG A 277 1.30 -25.20 8.92
N ARG A 278 0.38 -24.97 7.96
CA ARG A 278 0.29 -25.72 6.69
C ARG A 278 0.13 -24.85 5.43
N VAL A 279 0.42 -23.54 5.47
CA VAL A 279 -0.24 -22.59 4.52
C VAL A 279 0.66 -21.70 3.64
N SER A 280 0.05 -21.27 2.53
CA SER A 280 0.49 -20.25 1.57
C SER A 280 0.60 -18.82 2.15
N GLN A 281 1.38 -17.98 1.46
CA GLN A 281 1.55 -16.55 1.76
C GLN A 281 0.22 -15.78 1.92
N GLU A 282 -0.78 -16.07 1.08
CA GLU A 282 -2.08 -15.38 1.13
C GLU A 282 -2.84 -15.56 2.45
N SER A 283 -2.65 -16.71 3.10
CA SER A 283 -3.32 -16.99 4.38
C SER A 283 -2.55 -16.41 5.55
N ARG A 284 -1.21 -16.31 5.43
CA ARG A 284 -0.38 -15.58 6.39
C ARG A 284 -0.73 -14.10 6.37
N ALA A 285 -0.92 -13.51 5.19
CA ALA A 285 -1.40 -12.14 5.05
C ALA A 285 -2.80 -11.94 5.67
N LEU A 286 -3.74 -12.88 5.43
CA LEU A 286 -5.07 -12.83 6.05
C LEU A 286 -5.00 -12.91 7.58
N ALA A 287 -4.16 -13.79 8.14
CA ALA A 287 -3.95 -13.88 9.58
C ALA A 287 -3.37 -12.58 10.15
N SER A 288 -2.40 -11.98 9.48
CA SER A 288 -1.86 -10.67 9.86
C SER A 288 -2.94 -9.58 9.87
N SER A 289 -3.81 -9.58 8.86
CA SER A 289 -4.97 -8.66 8.80
C SER A 289 -5.94 -8.86 9.96
N VAL A 290 -6.26 -10.10 10.28
CA VAL A 290 -7.15 -10.46 11.39
C VAL A 290 -6.54 -9.99 12.72
N LEU A 291 -5.24 -10.26 12.96
CA LEU A 291 -4.55 -9.86 14.19
C LEU A 291 -4.46 -8.33 14.33
N LEU A 292 -4.19 -7.60 13.24
CA LEU A 292 -4.28 -6.13 13.23
C LEU A 292 -5.68 -5.66 13.62
N ALA A 293 -6.72 -6.27 13.06
CA ALA A 293 -8.10 -5.90 13.35
C ALA A 293 -8.56 -6.26 14.77
N LEU A 294 -7.92 -7.25 15.40
CA LEU A 294 -8.10 -7.62 16.80
C LEU A 294 -7.24 -6.80 17.76
N ASN A 295 -6.31 -5.98 17.25
CA ASN A 295 -5.32 -5.25 18.05
C ASN A 295 -4.37 -6.18 18.85
N GLU A 296 -4.08 -7.36 18.31
CA GLU A 296 -3.22 -8.37 18.92
C GLU A 296 -1.76 -8.22 18.45
N GLY A 297 -1.13 -7.12 18.86
CA GLY A 297 0.20 -6.71 18.37
C GLY A 297 1.32 -7.71 18.64
N GLU A 298 1.39 -8.30 19.83
CA GLU A 298 2.45 -9.26 20.17
C GLU A 298 2.32 -10.57 19.37
N LEU A 299 1.10 -11.10 19.25
CA LEU A 299 0.82 -12.28 18.43
C LEU A 299 1.13 -12.02 16.95
N LEU A 300 0.86 -10.80 16.48
CA LEU A 300 1.23 -10.40 15.12
C LEU A 300 2.74 -10.38 14.92
N LEU A 301 3.52 -9.87 15.88
CA LEU A 301 4.98 -9.88 15.80
C LEU A 301 5.53 -11.31 15.83
N GLU A 302 4.97 -12.20 16.65
CA GLU A 302 5.34 -13.62 16.67
C GLU A 302 5.08 -14.28 15.31
N HIS A 303 3.87 -14.14 14.77
CA HIS A 303 3.50 -14.65 13.45
C HIS A 303 4.39 -14.10 12.33
N CYS A 304 4.71 -12.80 12.36
CA CYS A 304 5.60 -12.20 11.37
C CYS A 304 7.03 -12.75 11.48
N ARG A 305 7.54 -13.04 12.68
CA ARG A 305 8.88 -13.60 12.88
C ARG A 305 9.00 -15.01 12.27
N GLU A 306 8.00 -15.86 12.48
CA GLU A 306 7.94 -17.17 11.83
C GLU A 306 7.88 -17.03 10.30
N TRP A 307 7.08 -16.09 9.80
CA TRP A 307 6.97 -15.87 8.36
C TRP A 307 8.27 -15.37 7.73
N MET A 308 8.97 -14.42 8.37
CA MET A 308 10.29 -13.95 7.91
C MET A 308 11.31 -15.09 7.81
N HIS A 309 11.29 -16.03 8.76
CA HIS A 309 12.17 -17.18 8.74
C HIS A 309 11.91 -18.10 7.54
N ASP A 310 10.65 -18.38 7.24
CA ASP A 310 10.27 -19.28 6.15
C ASP A 310 10.37 -18.65 4.76
N ALA A 311 10.21 -17.33 4.65
CA ALA A 311 10.18 -16.60 3.39
C ALA A 311 10.92 -15.25 3.49
N PRO A 312 12.27 -15.26 3.60
CA PRO A 312 13.06 -14.05 3.88
C PRO A 312 13.02 -12.99 2.76
N ASP A 313 12.76 -13.39 1.51
CA ASP A 313 12.62 -12.45 0.38
C ASP A 313 11.19 -11.86 0.27
N ASP A 314 10.22 -12.36 1.04
CA ASP A 314 8.85 -11.84 1.07
C ASP A 314 8.78 -10.56 1.92
N THR A 315 8.30 -9.47 1.34
CA THR A 315 8.24 -8.17 2.04
C THR A 315 7.02 -8.03 2.95
N ALA A 316 5.98 -8.84 2.73
CA ALA A 316 4.74 -8.77 3.49
C ALA A 316 4.90 -8.87 5.03
N PRO A 317 5.62 -9.86 5.59
CA PRO A 317 5.76 -9.94 7.05
C PRO A 317 6.48 -8.73 7.65
N PHE A 318 7.42 -8.13 6.93
CA PHE A 318 8.14 -6.93 7.38
C PHE A 318 7.24 -5.71 7.46
N MET A 319 6.33 -5.55 6.50
CA MET A 319 5.31 -4.50 6.54
C MET A 319 4.36 -4.67 7.74
N PHE A 320 3.85 -5.89 7.96
CA PHE A 320 2.96 -6.15 9.08
C PHE A 320 3.65 -5.99 10.43
N ALA A 321 4.90 -6.40 10.56
CA ALA A 321 5.70 -6.17 11.76
C ALA A 321 5.90 -4.67 12.03
N LEU A 322 6.24 -3.88 11.00
CA LEU A 322 6.37 -2.43 11.13
C LEU A 322 5.05 -1.79 11.59
N ALA A 323 3.93 -2.22 11.02
CA ALA A 323 2.59 -1.79 11.42
C ALA A 323 2.31 -2.10 12.90
N ALA A 324 2.62 -3.31 13.35
CA ALA A 324 2.40 -3.77 14.71
C ALA A 324 3.23 -2.96 15.72
N GLN A 325 4.52 -2.74 15.45
CA GLN A 325 5.40 -1.97 16.34
C GLN A 325 4.99 -0.49 16.43
N HIS A 326 4.49 0.08 15.34
CA HIS A 326 3.94 1.43 15.34
C HIS A 326 2.64 1.50 16.14
N ALA A 327 1.71 0.58 15.90
CA ALA A 327 0.43 0.50 16.61
C ALA A 327 0.59 0.25 18.12
N SER A 328 1.62 -0.50 18.52
CA SER A 328 1.95 -0.75 19.93
C SER A 328 2.68 0.42 20.60
N GLY A 329 2.98 1.51 19.88
CA GLY A 329 3.72 2.66 20.40
C GLY A 329 5.22 2.42 20.63
N ARG A 330 5.79 1.31 20.14
CA ARG A 330 7.25 1.05 20.23
C ARG A 330 8.03 1.99 19.31
N LEU A 331 7.49 2.25 18.11
CA LEU A 331 8.07 3.19 17.16
C LEU A 331 7.54 4.61 17.38
N GLN A 332 8.47 5.55 17.49
CA GLN A 332 8.13 6.95 17.70
C GLN A 332 7.56 7.57 16.42
N THR A 333 6.54 8.41 16.58
CA THR A 333 6.03 9.27 15.50
C THR A 333 6.54 10.68 15.71
N PHE A 334 6.98 11.33 14.64
CA PHE A 334 7.43 12.71 14.66
C PHE A 334 6.36 13.61 15.30
N ARG A 335 6.77 14.55 16.16
CA ARG A 335 5.90 15.55 16.76
C ARG A 335 6.63 16.88 16.78
N GLU A 336 5.98 17.90 16.23
CA GLU A 336 6.54 19.25 16.17
C GLU A 336 6.18 20.00 17.47
N GLY A 337 7.18 20.61 18.11
CA GLY A 337 6.97 21.43 19.31
C GLY A 337 6.85 20.69 20.65
N THR A 338 6.85 19.35 20.69
CA THR A 338 7.13 18.63 21.95
C THR A 338 8.60 18.82 22.26
N GLY A 339 8.90 19.76 23.17
CA GLY A 339 10.25 20.07 23.59
C GLY A 339 10.97 18.82 24.11
N ALA A 340 11.75 18.18 23.24
CA ALA A 340 13.05 17.73 23.68
C ALA A 340 13.74 19.00 24.17
N ARG A 341 14.12 19.02 25.46
CA ARG A 341 14.93 20.09 26.05
C ARG A 341 15.96 20.51 25.01
N HIS A 342 16.18 21.83 24.84
CA HIS A 342 17.40 22.31 24.21
C HIS A 342 18.55 21.46 24.74
N VAL A 343 18.99 20.50 23.93
CA VAL A 343 20.26 19.84 24.15
C VAL A 343 21.21 20.79 23.48
N ASP A 344 22.03 21.47 24.29
CA ASP A 344 23.12 22.26 23.76
C ASP A 344 23.91 21.40 22.77
N GLY A 345 23.88 21.82 21.51
CA GLY A 345 24.21 21.01 20.36
C GLY A 345 23.28 21.36 19.21
N GLY A 346 23.45 22.56 18.65
CA GLY A 346 22.67 23.05 17.51
C GLY A 346 22.69 22.07 16.33
N VAL A 347 21.84 22.34 15.33
CA VAL A 347 21.85 21.65 14.02
C VAL A 347 23.31 21.43 13.62
N PRO A 348 23.76 20.19 13.33
CA PRO A 348 25.15 19.94 12.95
C PRO A 348 25.53 20.95 11.86
N ALA A 349 26.57 21.75 12.11
CA ALA A 349 26.87 22.97 11.36
C ALA A 349 27.15 22.76 9.85
N ALA A 350 27.05 21.53 9.35
CA ALA A 350 27.15 21.17 7.94
C ALA A 350 26.26 19.97 7.55
N THR A 351 25.00 19.92 8.00
CA THR A 351 24.07 18.91 7.47
C THR A 351 23.89 19.11 5.95
N THR A 352 24.05 18.04 5.19
CA THR A 352 23.94 18.07 3.73
C THR A 352 22.57 17.56 3.31
N LEU A 353 21.91 18.33 2.45
CA LEU A 353 20.81 17.88 1.61
C LEU A 353 21.40 17.34 0.31
N VAL A 354 21.20 16.07 0.04
CA VAL A 354 21.67 15.39 -1.17
C VAL A 354 20.49 14.99 -2.05
N GLN A 355 20.63 15.17 -3.36
CA GLN A 355 19.69 14.69 -4.35
C GLN A 355 20.43 14.02 -5.51
N PHE A 356 19.73 13.20 -6.29
CA PHE A 356 20.30 12.50 -7.45
C PHE A 356 19.45 12.71 -8.69
N TRP A 357 20.11 12.98 -9.82
CA TRP A 357 19.50 12.93 -11.14
C TRP A 357 20.50 12.34 -12.13
N ASP A 358 20.13 11.33 -12.90
CA ASP A 358 21.07 10.51 -13.68
C ASP A 358 21.90 11.28 -14.72
N THR A 359 21.39 12.41 -15.21
CA THR A 359 22.05 13.25 -16.20
C THR A 359 22.52 14.59 -15.62
N PRO A 360 23.61 15.19 -16.12
CA PRO A 360 24.11 16.49 -15.63
C PRO A 360 23.16 17.67 -15.85
N SER A 361 22.11 17.51 -16.67
CA SER A 361 21.15 18.57 -17.01
C SER A 361 19.73 18.06 -16.80
N PRO A 362 19.18 18.17 -15.58
CA PRO A 362 17.81 17.79 -15.30
C PRO A 362 16.80 18.63 -16.10
N PRO A 363 15.58 18.12 -16.33
CA PRO A 363 14.49 18.90 -16.91
C PRO A 363 14.21 20.18 -16.10
N PRO A 364 13.75 21.29 -16.72
CA PRO A 364 13.48 22.54 -16.01
C PRO A 364 12.56 22.39 -14.80
N GLU A 365 11.47 21.62 -14.91
CA GLU A 365 10.55 21.36 -13.80
C GLU A 365 11.23 20.66 -12.61
N VAL A 366 12.20 19.78 -12.88
CA VAL A 366 12.99 19.09 -11.85
C VAL A 366 14.03 20.04 -11.25
N MET A 367 14.67 20.89 -12.05
CA MET A 367 15.57 21.93 -11.54
C MET A 367 14.84 22.92 -10.62
N ASP A 368 13.61 23.29 -10.96
CA ASP A 368 12.74 24.13 -10.13
C ASP A 368 12.42 23.43 -8.79
N ALA A 369 12.11 22.13 -8.84
CA ALA A 369 11.88 21.31 -7.66
C ALA A 369 13.11 21.28 -6.75
N MET A 370 14.30 20.95 -7.28
CA MET A 370 15.57 20.98 -6.55
C MET A 370 15.85 22.37 -5.94
N SER A 371 15.64 23.45 -6.70
CA SER A 371 15.91 24.83 -6.26
C SER A 371 15.00 25.28 -5.12
N SER A 372 13.78 24.74 -5.04
CA SER A 372 12.87 25.03 -3.93
C SER A 372 13.43 24.59 -2.58
N TRP A 373 14.20 23.50 -2.54
CA TRP A 373 14.81 23.00 -1.31
C TRP A 373 15.94 23.87 -0.80
N SER A 374 16.85 24.31 -1.68
CA SER A 374 17.95 25.21 -1.29
C SER A 374 17.43 26.59 -0.91
N ALA A 375 16.42 27.11 -1.61
CA ALA A 375 15.78 28.38 -1.28
C ALA A 375 15.11 28.37 0.11
N MET A 376 14.43 27.27 0.45
CA MET A 376 13.73 27.12 1.74
C MET A 376 14.66 26.73 2.89
N ASN A 377 15.85 26.22 2.58
CA ASN A 377 16.82 25.73 3.56
C ASN A 377 18.23 26.30 3.32
N PRO A 378 18.41 27.64 3.35
CA PRO A 378 19.68 28.28 2.98
C PRO A 378 20.86 27.94 3.90
N GLY A 379 20.59 27.39 5.10
CA GLY A 379 21.61 26.92 6.03
C GLY A 379 22.11 25.50 5.75
N LEU A 380 21.54 24.78 4.79
CA LEU A 380 21.98 23.44 4.41
C LEU A 380 22.93 23.50 3.22
N ARG A 381 23.95 22.63 3.24
CA ARG A 381 24.73 22.36 2.04
C ARG A 381 23.87 21.52 1.10
N HIS A 382 23.55 22.04 -0.09
CA HIS A 382 22.81 21.29 -1.11
C HIS A 382 23.79 20.75 -2.16
N ILE A 383 23.77 19.42 -2.38
CA ILE A 383 24.61 18.76 -3.38
C ILE A 383 23.71 17.88 -4.26
N VAL A 384 23.88 18.00 -5.57
CA VAL A 384 23.21 17.14 -6.55
C VAL A 384 24.26 16.26 -7.20
N PHE A 385 24.01 14.95 -7.21
CA PHE A 385 24.85 13.97 -7.89
C PHE A 385 24.21 13.53 -9.20
N ASP A 386 25.07 13.31 -10.19
CA ASP A 386 24.75 12.60 -11.43
C ASP A 386 25.25 11.15 -11.41
N ASP A 387 24.97 10.38 -12.46
CA ASP A 387 25.39 8.98 -12.56
C ASP A 387 26.90 8.80 -12.39
N ALA A 388 27.71 9.67 -13.02
CA ALA A 388 29.16 9.59 -12.99
C ALA A 388 29.73 9.90 -11.60
N SER A 389 29.26 10.97 -10.97
CA SER A 389 29.70 11.37 -9.63
C SER A 389 29.20 10.41 -8.54
N ALA A 390 27.98 9.88 -8.67
CA ALA A 390 27.45 8.85 -7.76
C ALA A 390 28.25 7.55 -7.87
N ARG A 391 28.57 7.10 -9.09
CA ARG A 391 29.43 5.93 -9.33
C ARG A 391 30.82 6.12 -8.72
N ALA A 392 31.45 7.28 -8.94
CA ALA A 392 32.75 7.60 -8.39
C ALA A 392 32.73 7.59 -6.85
N TYR A 393 31.69 8.16 -6.24
CA TYR A 393 31.48 8.14 -4.79
C TYR A 393 31.37 6.71 -4.24
N ILE A 394 30.58 5.84 -4.90
CA ILE A 394 30.40 4.46 -4.47
C ILE A 394 31.71 3.66 -4.57
N LEU A 395 32.48 3.85 -5.65
CA LEU A 395 33.77 3.18 -5.83
C LEU A 395 34.78 3.60 -4.75
N ASP A 396 34.86 4.90 -4.45
CA ASP A 396 35.76 5.44 -3.43
C ASP A 396 35.48 4.85 -2.03
N ARG A 397 34.19 4.74 -1.66
CA ARG A 397 33.79 4.36 -0.30
C ARG A 397 33.55 2.87 -0.09
N TYR A 398 33.10 2.17 -1.12
CA TYR A 398 32.61 0.78 -1.01
C TYR A 398 33.30 -0.20 -1.97
N GLY A 399 34.20 0.29 -2.83
CA GLY A 399 35.05 -0.53 -3.69
C GLY A 399 34.36 -1.08 -4.95
N GLU A 400 35.14 -1.86 -5.71
CA GLU A 400 34.79 -2.33 -7.06
C GLU A 400 33.52 -3.19 -7.11
N GLU A 401 33.27 -4.05 -6.12
CA GLU A 401 32.08 -4.93 -6.12
C GLU A 401 30.78 -4.13 -5.96
N ALA A 402 30.80 -3.06 -5.16
CA ALA A 402 29.68 -2.15 -5.01
C ALA A 402 29.48 -1.33 -6.29
N GLY A 403 30.56 -0.83 -6.89
CA GLY A 403 30.52 -0.15 -8.19
C GLY A 403 29.95 -1.03 -9.31
N ALA A 404 30.38 -2.29 -9.40
CA ALA A 404 29.85 -3.25 -10.37
C ALA A 404 28.36 -3.57 -10.14
N SER A 405 27.90 -3.54 -8.89
CA SER A 405 26.49 -3.72 -8.54
C SER A 405 25.65 -2.50 -8.94
N TYR A 406 26.19 -1.29 -8.75
CA TYR A 406 25.58 -0.04 -9.21
C TYR A 406 25.49 0.04 -10.74
N ASP A 407 26.56 -0.35 -11.43
CA ASP A 407 26.61 -0.37 -12.90
C ASP A 407 25.62 -1.37 -13.52
N TRP A 408 25.25 -2.41 -12.77
CA TRP A 408 24.30 -3.43 -13.20
C TRP A 408 22.83 -3.01 -13.05
N CYS A 409 22.54 -1.91 -12.35
CA CYS A 409 21.20 -1.35 -12.26
C CYS A 409 20.68 -0.93 -13.65
N HIS A 410 19.56 -1.53 -14.08
CA HIS A 410 19.01 -1.35 -15.43
C HIS A 410 18.19 -0.07 -15.63
N HIS A 411 17.93 0.68 -14.56
CA HIS A 411 17.09 1.87 -14.58
C HIS A 411 17.66 2.99 -13.69
N PRO A 412 17.56 4.28 -14.08
CA PRO A 412 17.97 5.42 -13.26
C PRO A 412 17.41 5.43 -11.83
N ALA A 413 16.16 5.01 -11.65
CA ALA A 413 15.54 4.87 -10.33
C ALA A 413 16.30 3.89 -9.41
N MET A 414 16.74 2.73 -9.94
CA MET A 414 17.54 1.78 -9.14
C MET A 414 18.89 2.37 -8.75
N LYS A 415 19.51 3.13 -9.66
CA LYS A 415 20.77 3.81 -9.37
C LYS A 415 20.60 4.86 -8.27
N SER A 416 19.53 5.64 -8.34
CA SER A 416 19.13 6.59 -7.30
C SER A 416 18.89 5.90 -5.95
N ASP A 417 18.21 4.75 -5.96
CA ASP A 417 17.97 3.93 -4.77
C ASP A 417 19.27 3.41 -4.13
N VAL A 418 20.24 2.96 -4.93
CA VAL A 418 21.54 2.51 -4.41
C VAL A 418 22.34 3.69 -3.87
N PHE A 419 22.42 4.78 -4.65
CA PHE A 419 23.19 5.96 -4.27
C PHE A 419 22.67 6.60 -2.97
N ARG A 420 21.35 6.76 -2.80
CA ARG A 420 20.80 7.38 -1.59
C ARG A 420 21.18 6.63 -0.32
N ILE A 421 21.11 5.30 -0.36
CA ILE A 421 21.45 4.45 0.78
C ILE A 421 22.97 4.48 1.01
N ALA A 422 23.78 4.41 -0.06
CA ALA A 422 25.23 4.49 0.04
C ALA A 422 25.70 5.82 0.65
N TYR A 423 25.19 6.96 0.17
CA TYR A 423 25.55 8.27 0.70
C TYR A 423 25.17 8.40 2.18
N LEU A 424 23.91 8.08 2.52
CA LEU A 424 23.41 8.19 3.89
C LEU A 424 24.10 7.24 4.86
N ALA A 425 24.50 6.04 4.43
CA ALA A 425 25.26 5.11 5.26
C ALA A 425 26.63 5.67 5.66
N SER A 426 27.34 6.34 4.74
CA SER A 426 28.65 6.92 5.02
C SER A 426 28.55 8.28 5.72
N ASP A 427 28.00 9.26 5.01
CA ASP A 427 28.14 10.67 5.38
C ASP A 427 26.89 11.21 6.09
N GLY A 428 25.78 10.47 6.09
CA GLY A 428 24.50 10.88 6.67
C GLY A 428 23.92 12.10 5.97
N GLY A 429 23.03 12.82 6.65
CA GLY A 429 22.34 14.00 6.13
C GLY A 429 20.89 13.71 5.75
N ILE A 430 20.39 14.40 4.72
CA ILE A 430 19.02 14.28 4.22
C ILE A 430 19.08 13.96 2.73
N TYR A 431 18.39 12.89 2.33
CA TYR A 431 18.10 12.61 0.93
C TYR A 431 16.64 12.93 0.64
N VAL A 432 16.38 13.61 -0.47
CA VAL A 432 15.03 13.80 -1.04
C VAL A 432 15.07 13.54 -2.54
N ASP A 433 14.05 12.88 -3.10
CA ASP A 433 13.95 12.74 -4.55
C ASP A 433 13.96 14.11 -5.26
N ALA A 434 14.63 14.13 -6.41
CA ALA A 434 14.95 15.33 -7.16
C ALA A 434 13.74 16.11 -7.68
N ASP A 435 12.64 15.40 -7.88
CA ASP A 435 11.41 15.89 -8.50
C ASP A 435 10.30 16.20 -7.49
N GLU A 436 10.65 16.27 -6.20
CA GLU A 436 9.74 16.73 -5.16
C GLU A 436 10.01 18.20 -4.79
N TYR A 437 8.95 18.98 -4.52
CA TYR A 437 9.05 20.39 -4.15
C TYR A 437 9.04 20.57 -2.63
N CYS A 438 9.94 21.42 -2.13
CA CYS A 438 9.97 21.84 -0.74
C CYS A 438 8.79 22.78 -0.42
N ARG A 439 7.96 22.39 0.53
CA ARG A 439 6.80 23.17 1.01
C ARG A 439 7.10 23.99 2.26
N ARG A 440 8.00 23.50 3.12
CA ARG A 440 8.43 24.20 4.34
C ARG A 440 9.86 23.82 4.76
N PRO A 441 10.53 24.63 5.59
CA PRO A 441 11.89 24.36 6.04
C PRO A 441 12.02 23.05 6.83
N LEU A 442 13.14 22.34 6.67
CA LEU A 442 13.46 21.07 7.32
C LEU A 442 13.98 21.19 8.76
N ALA A 443 14.07 22.41 9.30
CA ALA A 443 14.56 22.67 10.66
C ALA A 443 13.92 21.76 11.75
N PRO A 444 12.59 21.50 11.73
CA PRO A 444 11.98 20.58 12.69
C PRO A 444 12.49 19.13 12.56
N ILE A 445 12.69 18.63 11.33
CA ILE A 445 13.23 17.28 11.10
C ILE A 445 14.70 17.21 11.52
N LEU A 446 15.49 18.25 11.23
CA LEU A 446 16.89 18.33 11.65
C LEU A 446 17.04 18.28 13.16
N HIS A 447 16.18 18.99 13.89
CA HIS A 447 16.14 18.93 15.34
C HIS A 447 15.83 17.52 15.85
N ALA A 448 14.90 16.82 15.20
CA ALA A 448 14.59 15.44 15.55
C ALA A 448 15.73 14.46 15.23
N LEU A 449 16.42 14.62 14.10
CA LEU A 449 17.60 13.82 13.75
C LEU A 449 18.76 14.00 14.76
N ALA A 450 18.76 15.09 15.51
CA ALA A 450 19.71 15.30 16.61
C ALA A 450 19.46 14.37 17.81
N SER A 451 18.38 13.59 17.87
CA SER A 451 18.11 12.62 18.95
C SER A 451 17.96 11.17 18.48
N VAL A 452 17.78 10.92 17.18
CA VAL A 452 17.61 9.57 16.61
C VAL A 452 18.66 9.27 15.54
N GLU A 453 18.74 8.02 15.12
CA GLU A 453 19.70 7.58 14.10
C GLU A 453 19.12 7.69 12.68
N LEU A 454 17.84 7.37 12.52
CA LEU A 454 17.11 7.40 11.25
C LEU A 454 15.76 8.11 11.43
N VAL A 455 15.46 9.01 10.50
CA VAL A 455 14.13 9.59 10.30
C VAL A 455 13.64 9.15 8.92
N ALA A 456 12.47 8.52 8.86
CA ALA A 456 11.88 8.02 7.62
C ALA A 456 10.39 8.35 7.57
N ALA A 457 9.83 8.54 6.38
CA ALA A 457 8.38 8.67 6.20
C ALA A 457 7.74 7.29 5.98
N ARG A 458 6.48 7.13 6.40
CA ARG A 458 5.68 5.93 6.10
C ARG A 458 4.67 6.20 4.99
N SER A 459 4.42 5.22 4.13
CA SER A 459 3.31 5.30 3.19
C SER A 459 1.95 5.13 3.91
N ALA A 460 0.94 5.87 3.45
CA ALA A 460 -0.46 5.71 3.89
C ALA A 460 -1.34 5.06 2.81
N ASP A 461 -0.85 4.92 1.58
CA ASP A 461 -1.63 4.44 0.42
C ASP A 461 -1.36 2.98 0.04
N VAL A 462 -0.27 2.40 0.56
CA VAL A 462 0.09 0.99 0.45
C VAL A 462 0.44 0.50 1.85
N ALA A 463 0.07 -0.75 2.18
CA ALA A 463 0.42 -1.42 3.45
C ALA A 463 1.88 -1.11 3.83
N PRO A 464 2.17 -0.82 5.11
CA PRO A 464 3.05 0.27 5.48
C PRO A 464 4.51 -0.01 5.10
N TYR A 465 4.90 0.50 3.93
CA TYR A 465 6.29 0.66 3.52
C TYR A 465 6.87 1.92 4.16
N LEU A 466 8.19 1.89 4.38
CA LEU A 466 8.96 3.12 4.51
C LEU A 466 9.07 3.77 3.13
N TYR A 467 8.73 5.05 3.07
CA TYR A 467 8.76 5.85 1.85
C TYR A 467 10.23 6.09 1.45
N ASN A 468 10.59 5.67 0.24
CA ASN A 468 11.98 5.70 -0.17
C ASN A 468 12.45 7.09 -0.60
N ALA A 469 11.52 7.96 -1.03
CA ALA A 469 11.83 9.28 -1.59
C ALA A 469 12.42 10.26 -0.57
N PHE A 470 12.30 9.96 0.73
CA PHE A 470 12.85 10.77 1.81
C PHE A 470 13.47 9.92 2.89
N LEU A 471 14.72 10.22 3.23
CA LEU A 471 15.42 9.64 4.37
C LEU A 471 16.34 10.68 4.98
N ALA A 472 16.38 10.75 6.31
CA ALA A 472 17.40 11.50 7.02
C ALA A 472 18.11 10.61 8.04
N ALA A 473 19.43 10.59 8.00
CA ALA A 473 20.23 9.68 8.82
C ALA A 473 21.45 10.40 9.42
N ARG A 474 21.89 9.94 10.58
CA ARG A 474 23.18 10.40 11.13
C ARG A 474 24.34 9.81 10.32
N PRO A 475 25.48 10.51 10.24
CA PRO A 475 26.69 9.97 9.62
C PRO A 475 27.08 8.63 10.26
N ARG A 476 27.46 7.64 9.43
CA ARG A 476 27.78 6.27 9.87
C ARG A 476 26.63 5.59 10.64
N SER A 477 25.40 5.74 10.15
CA SER A 477 24.25 5.02 10.70
C SER A 477 24.42 3.51 10.53
N ASP A 478 24.34 2.78 11.63
CA ASP A 478 24.26 1.31 11.69
C ASP A 478 23.00 0.80 10.97
N ILE A 479 21.85 1.46 11.18
CA ILE A 479 20.59 1.12 10.52
C ILE A 479 20.74 1.22 8.99
N VAL A 480 21.18 2.38 8.48
CA VAL A 480 21.33 2.57 7.02
C VAL A 480 22.47 1.73 6.46
N GLY A 481 23.54 1.52 7.22
CA GLY A 481 24.63 0.60 6.87
C GLY A 481 24.14 -0.83 6.63
N ARG A 482 23.27 -1.36 7.50
CA ARG A 482 22.66 -2.68 7.31
C ARG A 482 21.71 -2.74 6.12
N VAL A 483 20.99 -1.65 5.82
CA VAL A 483 20.20 -1.54 4.59
C VAL A 483 21.12 -1.64 3.37
N LEU A 484 22.25 -0.91 3.38
CA LEU A 484 23.23 -0.93 2.30
C LEU A 484 23.82 -2.33 2.08
N GLU A 485 24.22 -3.00 3.16
CA GLU A 485 24.78 -4.35 3.09
C GLU A 485 23.81 -5.34 2.42
N GLN A 486 22.54 -5.33 2.83
CA GLN A 486 21.52 -6.20 2.24
C GLN A 486 21.23 -5.83 0.78
N LEU A 487 21.14 -4.54 0.46
CA LEU A 487 20.94 -4.04 -0.89
C LEU A 487 22.07 -4.49 -1.84
N LEU A 488 23.33 -4.25 -1.47
CA LEU A 488 24.49 -4.63 -2.27
C LEU A 488 24.62 -6.15 -2.39
N ALA A 489 24.38 -6.90 -1.30
CA ALA A 489 24.43 -8.37 -1.35
C ALA A 489 23.37 -8.95 -2.32
N GLN A 490 22.16 -8.39 -2.31
CA GLN A 490 21.08 -8.81 -3.20
C GLN A 490 21.40 -8.48 -4.66
N LEU A 491 21.92 -7.28 -4.95
CA LEU A 491 22.34 -6.87 -6.29
C LEU A 491 23.49 -7.74 -6.80
N ALA A 492 24.52 -7.98 -5.98
CA ALA A 492 25.64 -8.85 -6.32
C ALA A 492 25.20 -10.30 -6.61
N ARG A 493 24.23 -10.82 -5.85
CA ARG A 493 23.63 -12.14 -6.09
C ARG A 493 22.87 -12.19 -7.41
N ALA A 494 22.00 -11.21 -7.65
CA ALA A 494 21.19 -11.14 -8.87
C ALA A 494 22.06 -10.95 -10.13
N ARG A 495 23.08 -10.10 -10.04
CA ARG A 495 24.09 -9.88 -11.08
C ARG A 495 24.82 -11.16 -11.45
N ARG A 496 25.33 -11.90 -10.45
CA ARG A 496 26.00 -13.20 -10.68
C ARG A 496 25.06 -14.26 -11.27
N ALA A 497 23.77 -14.20 -10.94
CA ALA A 497 22.76 -15.11 -11.47
C ALA A 497 22.14 -14.66 -12.81
N GLY A 498 22.42 -13.44 -13.28
CA GLY A 498 21.80 -12.87 -14.48
C GLY A 498 20.28 -12.63 -14.35
N VAL A 499 19.77 -12.47 -13.12
CA VAL A 499 18.33 -12.32 -12.85
C VAL A 499 17.98 -10.85 -12.80
N ARG A 500 17.06 -10.37 -13.65
CA ARG A 500 16.54 -8.99 -13.58
C ARG A 500 15.70 -8.80 -12.32
N LEU A 501 15.89 -7.67 -11.65
CA LEU A 501 15.16 -7.33 -10.42
C LEU A 501 14.07 -6.27 -10.66
N ASP A 502 12.95 -6.42 -9.94
CA ASP A 502 11.88 -5.44 -9.80
C ASP A 502 12.34 -4.24 -8.98
N ILE A 503 12.11 -3.02 -9.47
CA ILE A 503 12.66 -1.81 -8.86
C ILE A 503 12.09 -1.59 -7.46
N TRP A 504 10.77 -1.74 -7.30
CA TRP A 504 10.07 -1.46 -6.03
C TRP A 504 10.55 -2.33 -4.87
N HIS A 505 10.68 -3.64 -5.09
CA HIS A 505 11.03 -4.59 -4.03
C HIS A 505 12.54 -4.72 -3.83
N ALA A 506 13.32 -4.56 -4.90
CA ALA A 506 14.74 -4.89 -4.86
C ALA A 506 15.65 -3.73 -4.43
N THR A 507 15.41 -2.53 -4.95
CA THR A 507 16.23 -1.34 -4.63
C THR A 507 15.41 -0.26 -3.94
N GLY A 508 14.12 -0.19 -4.23
CA GLY A 508 13.21 0.83 -3.72
C GLY A 508 12.68 0.59 -2.29
N PRO A 509 11.43 1.00 -1.99
CA PRO A 509 10.83 0.91 -0.66
C PRO A 509 10.87 -0.49 -0.02
N GLY A 510 10.87 -1.56 -0.82
CA GLY A 510 10.83 -2.92 -0.33
C GLY A 510 12.08 -3.33 0.45
N ILE A 511 13.28 -3.15 -0.10
CA ILE A 511 14.52 -3.54 0.59
C ILE A 511 14.74 -2.67 1.84
N LEU A 512 14.44 -1.37 1.77
CA LEU A 512 14.48 -0.45 2.90
C LEU A 512 13.57 -0.96 4.03
N THR A 513 12.33 -1.30 3.70
CA THR A 513 11.35 -1.79 4.68
C THR A 513 11.76 -3.13 5.27
N ARG A 514 12.23 -4.08 4.44
CA ARG A 514 12.72 -5.39 4.90
C ARG A 514 13.89 -5.22 5.87
N ALA A 515 14.92 -4.50 5.49
CA ALA A 515 16.14 -4.35 6.28
C ALA A 515 15.88 -3.62 7.61
N VAL A 516 15.14 -2.51 7.59
CA VAL A 516 14.81 -1.77 8.82
C VAL A 516 13.91 -2.62 9.72
N SER A 517 12.83 -3.20 9.20
CA SER A 517 11.91 -4.02 9.99
C SER A 517 12.58 -5.27 10.56
N HIS A 518 13.45 -5.92 9.80
CA HIS A 518 14.27 -7.05 10.28
C HIS A 518 15.11 -6.65 11.49
N LEU A 519 15.79 -5.49 11.42
CA LEU A 519 16.59 -4.97 12.53
C LEU A 519 15.72 -4.71 13.76
N LEU A 520 14.59 -4.01 13.60
CA LEU A 520 13.67 -3.72 14.70
C LEU A 520 13.10 -4.99 15.35
N MET A 521 12.91 -6.05 14.56
CA MET A 521 12.44 -7.35 15.05
C MET A 521 13.52 -8.14 15.80
N SER A 522 14.78 -7.94 15.45
CA SER A 522 15.95 -8.64 16.03
C SER A 522 16.52 -7.89 17.24
N GLU A 523 16.45 -6.56 17.21
CA GLU A 523 16.99 -5.64 18.22
C GLU A 523 15.87 -4.66 18.64
N PRO A 524 14.96 -5.03 19.56
CA PRO A 524 13.81 -4.18 19.90
C PRO A 524 14.18 -2.77 20.38
N ASP A 525 15.33 -2.60 21.01
CA ASP A 525 15.84 -1.29 21.46
C ASP A 525 16.13 -0.35 20.27
N ALA A 526 16.31 -0.88 19.06
CA ALA A 526 16.48 -0.09 17.86
C ALA A 526 15.24 0.76 17.51
N CYS A 527 14.06 0.43 18.05
CA CYS A 527 12.86 1.25 17.89
C CYS A 527 13.06 2.68 18.41
N ALA A 528 13.85 2.86 19.47
CA ALA A 528 14.15 4.17 20.03
C ALA A 528 15.07 5.02 19.12
N ARG A 529 15.78 4.36 18.18
CA ARG A 529 16.70 5.00 17.22
C ARG A 529 16.02 5.41 15.91
N VAL A 530 14.74 5.07 15.72
CA VAL A 530 13.97 5.37 14.50
C VAL A 530 12.81 6.31 14.81
N LEU A 531 12.69 7.38 14.04
CA LEU A 531 11.55 8.27 14.08
C LEU A 531 10.78 8.23 12.75
N LEU A 532 9.47 8.00 12.84
CA LEU A 532 8.62 7.92 11.66
C LEU A 532 7.81 9.19 11.47
N LEU A 533 7.90 9.77 10.27
CA LEU A 533 6.90 10.71 9.79
C LEU A 533 5.69 9.94 9.26
N THR A 534 4.50 10.43 9.57
CA THR A 534 3.29 10.00 8.85
C THR A 534 3.33 10.52 7.41
N LYS A 535 2.54 9.94 6.49
CA LYS A 535 2.50 10.43 5.10
C LYS A 535 2.12 11.92 5.06
N GLY A 536 1.11 12.33 5.82
CA GLY A 536 0.72 13.73 5.92
C GLY A 536 1.80 14.62 6.51
N GLN A 537 2.54 14.13 7.52
CA GLN A 537 3.64 14.90 8.10
C GLN A 537 4.69 15.17 7.02
N TYR A 538 5.03 14.15 6.25
CA TYR A 538 5.95 14.28 5.14
C TYR A 538 5.42 15.21 4.04
N GLU A 539 4.16 15.05 3.63
CA GLU A 539 3.50 15.88 2.61
C GLU A 539 3.37 17.37 3.01
N SER A 540 3.48 17.69 4.30
CA SER A 540 3.58 19.09 4.74
C SER A 540 4.97 19.70 4.47
N PHE A 541 6.01 18.88 4.33
CA PHE A 541 7.36 19.31 3.91
C PHE A 541 7.60 19.18 2.42
N SER A 542 6.96 18.22 1.77
CA SER A 542 7.26 17.84 0.39
C SER A 542 6.00 17.66 -0.45
N GLU A 543 6.05 18.08 -1.71
CA GLU A 543 4.98 17.89 -2.69
C GLU A 543 5.51 17.17 -3.93
N GLU A 544 4.96 15.97 -4.22
CA GLU A 544 5.18 15.28 -5.49
C GLU A 544 4.23 15.84 -6.56
N ARG A 545 4.74 16.04 -7.79
CA ARG A 545 3.92 16.38 -8.96
C ARG A 545 3.97 15.28 -10.01
N ASP A 546 2.92 14.45 -10.05
CA ASP A 546 2.77 13.36 -11.02
C ASP A 546 2.56 13.85 -12.47
N THR A 547 2.25 15.13 -12.66
CA THR A 547 1.95 15.72 -13.98
C THR A 547 3.19 16.13 -14.77
N MET A 548 4.40 16.02 -14.19
CA MET A 548 5.63 16.40 -14.87
C MET A 548 5.80 15.64 -16.20
N ALA A 549 6.25 16.33 -17.24
CA ALA A 549 6.29 15.78 -18.60
C ALA A 549 7.15 14.51 -18.70
N TYR A 550 8.28 14.45 -17.98
CA TYR A 550 9.20 13.32 -18.04
C TYR A 550 8.58 12.01 -17.48
N LYS A 551 7.69 12.11 -16.49
CA LYS A 551 6.95 10.99 -15.87
C LYS A 551 5.95 10.31 -16.82
N GLN A 552 5.71 10.89 -18.00
CA GLN A 552 4.81 10.32 -19.01
C GLN A 552 5.51 9.31 -19.95
N SER A 553 6.81 9.05 -19.74
CA SER A 553 7.62 8.10 -20.55
C SER A 553 8.07 6.88 -19.75
N THR A 554 8.38 5.77 -20.42
CA THR A 554 8.96 4.56 -19.77
C THR A 554 10.35 4.81 -19.18
N GLN A 555 11.10 5.76 -19.74
CA GLN A 555 12.42 6.15 -19.25
C GLN A 555 12.35 6.99 -17.97
N GLY A 556 11.34 7.87 -17.86
CA GLY A 556 11.15 8.72 -16.69
C GLY A 556 10.30 8.10 -15.59
N ASN A 557 9.50 7.08 -15.89
CA ASN A 557 8.58 6.47 -14.94
C ASN A 557 8.83 4.96 -14.83
N TRP A 558 9.46 4.58 -13.72
CA TRP A 558 9.81 3.19 -13.42
C TRP A 558 8.57 2.27 -13.43
N ARG A 559 7.38 2.77 -13.06
CA ARG A 559 6.13 2.00 -13.06
C ARG A 559 5.74 1.55 -14.48
N LEU A 560 6.14 2.31 -15.50
CA LEU A 560 5.94 1.96 -16.90
C LEU A 560 7.06 1.03 -17.41
N SER A 561 8.30 1.20 -16.92
CA SER A 561 9.46 0.37 -17.28
C SER A 561 9.31 -1.08 -16.82
N ASP A 562 8.96 -1.32 -15.54
CA ASP A 562 8.81 -2.67 -14.99
C ASP A 562 7.68 -3.47 -15.68
N ARG A 563 6.69 -2.76 -16.26
CA ARG A 563 5.59 -3.38 -17.02
C ARG A 563 5.94 -3.67 -18.48
N ALA A 564 6.94 -2.99 -19.03
CA ALA A 564 7.41 -3.18 -20.42
C ALA A 564 8.46 -4.29 -20.53
N ALA A 565 9.00 -4.77 -19.41
CA ALA A 565 9.89 -5.91 -19.36
C ALA A 565 9.12 -7.22 -19.65
N PRO A 566 9.57 -8.04 -20.62
CA PRO A 566 8.96 -9.33 -20.92
C PRO A 566 9.13 -10.37 -19.80
#